data_AF-A0A945VWT5-F1
#
_entry.id   AF-A0A945VWT5-F1
#
_cell.length_a   1.000
_cell.length_b   1.000
_cell.length_c   1.000
_cell.angle_alpha   90.00
_cell.angle_beta   90.00
_cell.angle_gamma   90.00
#
_symmetry.space_group_name_H-M   'P 1'
#
loop_
_entity.id
_entity.type
_entity.pdbx_description
1 polymer ?
#
loop_
_entity_poly.entity_id
_entity_poly.type
_entity_poly.pdbx_seq_one_letter_code
_entity_poly.pdbx_strand_id
1 'polypeptide(L)'
;ASGENTGSNILNLEKTLTEVAFRNKESVDGLKERVETARQKLFAVRDKRVHPHKDDKILTDWNGLMIAALAKGAQVFDEPKYAVAAKRAADFILTDMRREDGRILHRYREGHAAILANADDYAFLIWGLLELYETVFDVNYLRTALDLNSELIKYFWDEQDGGFYFTADDAEELIVRQKEIYDGAIPSGNSVAVLNLFRLARITANTDFEDKANKIMLAFSKDVGSSPSGYTQMMVALGFGIGPSYEIVIVGDPEAEDTKDMLNSLGKHFIPYKVVLLKPAGQETPDITRIAEYTEYHSSFDGKATAYVCLDFACKMPVTNTEEMLKLLNVPPGK
;
A
#
# COMPACT_ATOMS: atom_id res chain seq x y z
N ALA A 1 -11.85 8.20 -27.72
CA ALA A 1 -11.03 9.16 -28.47
C ALA A 1 -11.12 8.79 -29.95
N SER A 2 -11.96 9.49 -30.73
CA SER A 2 -12.38 9.09 -32.09
C SER A 2 -11.42 9.53 -33.21
N GLY A 3 -10.36 10.28 -32.91
CA GLY A 3 -9.44 10.79 -33.93
C GLY A 3 -10.03 11.87 -34.85
N GLU A 4 -11.31 12.25 -34.66
CA GLU A 4 -11.96 13.30 -35.43
C GLU A 4 -11.65 14.69 -34.85
N ASN A 5 -11.36 15.64 -35.73
CA ASN A 5 -11.02 17.01 -35.36
C ASN A 5 -12.31 17.78 -35.02
N THR A 6 -12.71 17.77 -33.75
CA THR A 6 -14.01 18.30 -33.29
C THR A 6 -14.08 19.83 -33.18
N GLY A 7 -13.05 20.55 -33.63
CA GLY A 7 -12.91 22.00 -33.40
C GLY A 7 -12.66 22.37 -31.93
N SER A 8 -12.43 21.38 -31.05
CA SER A 8 -12.13 21.57 -29.63
C SER A 8 -10.66 21.31 -29.36
N ASN A 9 -9.90 22.37 -29.04
CA ASN A 9 -8.48 22.25 -28.70
C ASN A 9 -8.31 21.84 -27.23
N ILE A 10 -7.64 20.72 -26.97
CA ILE A 10 -7.03 20.47 -25.66
C ILE A 10 -5.71 21.21 -25.66
N LEU A 11 -5.66 22.35 -24.95
CA LEU A 11 -4.44 23.13 -24.80
C LEU A 11 -3.36 22.27 -24.12
N ASN A 12 -2.21 22.11 -24.77
CA ASN A 12 -1.02 21.49 -24.20
C ASN A 12 0.17 22.46 -24.29
N LEU A 13 1.19 22.23 -23.46
CA LEU A 13 2.46 22.92 -23.53
C LEU A 13 3.44 22.03 -24.31
N GLU A 14 3.72 22.37 -25.57
CA GLU A 14 4.72 21.67 -26.40
C GLU A 14 6.16 21.99 -26.01
N LYS A 15 6.36 23.09 -25.27
CA LYS A 15 7.64 23.62 -24.84
C LYS A 15 7.57 24.04 -23.38
N THR A 16 8.71 24.03 -22.72
CA THR A 16 8.81 24.49 -21.33
C THR A 16 8.50 26.00 -21.26
N LEU A 17 8.00 26.47 -20.11
CA LEU A 17 7.78 27.90 -19.90
C LEU A 17 9.06 28.71 -20.09
N THR A 18 10.23 28.14 -19.75
CA THR A 18 11.54 28.75 -19.98
C THR A 18 11.82 29.00 -21.45
N GLU A 19 11.61 27.99 -22.31
CA GLU A 19 11.82 28.13 -23.77
C GLU A 19 10.84 29.13 -24.39
N VAL A 20 9.58 29.12 -23.94
CA VAL A 20 8.55 30.05 -24.43
C VAL A 20 8.87 31.48 -24.01
N ALA A 21 9.24 31.69 -22.74
CA ALA A 21 9.63 32.99 -22.23
C ALA A 21 10.84 33.57 -22.98
N PHE A 22 11.86 32.73 -23.24
CA PHE A 22 13.02 33.11 -24.04
C PHE A 22 12.64 33.55 -25.47
N ARG A 23 11.82 32.76 -26.16
CA ARG A 23 11.34 33.09 -27.53
C ARG A 23 10.53 34.39 -27.56
N ASN A 24 9.68 34.58 -26.55
CA ASN A 24 8.81 35.75 -26.44
C ASN A 24 9.53 36.99 -25.89
N LYS A 25 10.81 36.85 -25.49
CA LYS A 25 11.60 37.91 -24.84
C LYS A 25 10.90 38.48 -23.60
N GLU A 26 10.25 37.60 -22.83
CA GLU A 26 9.59 37.94 -21.55
C GLU A 26 10.25 37.18 -20.40
N SER A 27 10.03 37.63 -19.15
CA SER A 27 10.51 36.88 -17.99
C SER A 27 9.67 35.62 -17.77
N VAL A 28 10.29 34.57 -17.22
CA VAL A 28 9.60 33.32 -16.89
C VAL A 28 8.45 33.58 -15.91
N ASP A 29 8.67 34.45 -14.92
CA ASP A 29 7.64 34.78 -13.93
C ASP A 29 6.50 35.61 -14.53
N GLY A 30 6.79 36.55 -15.44
CA GLY A 30 5.76 37.29 -16.17
C GLY A 30 4.91 36.39 -17.07
N LEU A 31 5.53 35.41 -17.73
CA LEU A 31 4.79 34.40 -18.49
C LEU A 31 3.91 33.53 -17.58
N LYS A 32 4.44 33.06 -16.43
CA LYS A 32 3.67 32.28 -15.45
C LYS A 32 2.43 33.03 -14.97
N GLU A 33 2.57 34.31 -14.61
CA GLU A 33 1.47 35.14 -14.15
C GLU A 33 0.39 35.33 -15.25
N ARG A 34 0.83 35.56 -16.50
CA ARG A 34 -0.10 35.71 -17.63
C ARG A 34 -0.84 34.40 -17.93
N VAL A 35 -0.16 33.26 -17.87
CA VAL A 35 -0.76 31.93 -18.04
C VAL A 35 -1.76 31.64 -16.93
N GLU A 36 -1.41 31.92 -15.67
CA GLU A 36 -2.30 31.72 -14.53
C GLU A 36 -3.55 32.60 -14.63
N THR A 37 -3.39 33.86 -15.03
CA THR A 37 -4.52 34.77 -15.30
C THR A 37 -5.44 34.22 -16.39
N ALA A 38 -4.87 33.70 -17.49
CA ALA A 38 -5.66 33.08 -18.55
C ALA A 38 -6.37 31.80 -18.06
N ARG A 39 -5.69 30.98 -17.25
CA ARG A 39 -6.25 29.76 -16.64
C ARG A 39 -7.44 30.07 -15.75
N GLN A 40 -7.35 31.10 -14.90
CA GLN A 40 -8.44 31.52 -14.02
C GLN A 40 -9.65 32.07 -14.80
N LYS A 41 -9.42 32.89 -15.83
CA LYS A 41 -10.49 33.37 -16.72
C LYS A 41 -11.20 32.22 -17.41
N LEU A 42 -10.44 31.25 -17.94
CA LEU A 42 -11.01 30.06 -18.58
C LEU A 42 -11.75 29.17 -17.58
N PHE A 43 -11.22 29.01 -16.37
CA PHE A 43 -11.85 28.28 -15.27
C PHE A 43 -13.22 28.89 -14.92
N ALA A 44 -13.30 30.20 -14.71
CA ALA A 44 -14.55 30.88 -14.39
C ALA A 44 -15.63 30.75 -15.48
N VAL A 45 -15.25 30.61 -16.74
CA VAL A 45 -16.19 30.32 -17.84
C VAL A 45 -16.58 28.84 -17.86
N ARG A 46 -15.63 27.92 -17.62
CA ARG A 46 -15.89 26.47 -17.58
C ARG A 46 -16.75 26.05 -16.39
N ASP A 47 -16.62 26.73 -15.26
CA ASP A 47 -17.37 26.44 -14.04
C ASP A 47 -18.89 26.70 -14.19
N LYS A 48 -19.28 27.49 -15.20
CA LYS A 48 -20.69 27.71 -15.57
C LYS A 48 -21.31 26.56 -16.36
N ARG A 49 -20.51 25.59 -16.83
CA ARG A 49 -21.01 24.43 -17.56
C ARG A 49 -21.66 23.48 -16.57
N VAL A 50 -22.65 22.72 -17.03
CA VAL A 50 -23.19 21.61 -16.23
C VAL A 50 -22.06 20.62 -15.99
N HIS A 51 -21.66 20.48 -14.73
CA HIS A 51 -20.65 19.50 -14.32
C HIS A 51 -21.19 18.09 -14.61
N PRO A 52 -20.37 17.17 -15.13
CA PRO A 52 -20.75 15.75 -15.17
C PRO A 52 -21.16 15.29 -13.77
N HIS A 53 -22.13 14.37 -13.70
CA HIS A 53 -22.47 13.75 -12.42
C HIS A 53 -21.21 13.12 -11.81
N LYS A 54 -20.93 13.48 -10.57
CA LYS A 54 -19.87 12.87 -9.78
C LYS A 54 -20.42 11.60 -9.16
N ASP A 55 -19.74 10.47 -9.34
CA ASP A 55 -19.95 9.35 -8.44
C ASP A 55 -19.30 9.72 -7.10
N ASP A 56 -20.13 9.94 -6.09
CA ASP A 56 -19.76 10.37 -4.74
C ASP A 56 -19.71 9.21 -3.74
N LYS A 57 -19.82 7.97 -4.23
CA LYS A 57 -19.62 6.77 -3.41
C LYS A 57 -18.19 6.69 -2.90
N ILE A 58 -18.07 6.21 -1.68
CA ILE A 58 -16.82 5.74 -1.08
C ILE A 58 -16.88 4.22 -1.14
N LEU A 59 -15.93 3.61 -1.84
CA LEU A 59 -15.82 2.16 -1.98
C LEU A 59 -14.59 1.64 -1.24
N THR A 60 -14.73 0.57 -0.46
CA THR A 60 -13.67 0.05 0.39
C THR A 60 -12.47 -0.40 -0.43
N ASP A 61 -12.68 -1.20 -1.46
CA ASP A 61 -11.65 -1.64 -2.41
C ASP A 61 -10.79 -0.48 -2.97
N TRP A 62 -11.41 0.53 -3.58
CA TRP A 62 -10.72 1.66 -4.19
C TRP A 62 -10.02 2.53 -3.15
N ASN A 63 -10.61 2.68 -1.97
CA ASN A 63 -9.96 3.40 -0.88
C ASN A 63 -8.79 2.61 -0.31
N GLY A 64 -8.84 1.27 -0.27
CA GLY A 64 -7.69 0.43 0.08
C GLY A 64 -6.47 0.70 -0.80
N LEU A 65 -6.68 0.73 -2.13
CA LEU A 65 -5.64 1.10 -3.11
C LEU A 65 -5.17 2.55 -2.92
N MET A 66 -6.09 3.49 -2.67
CA MET A 66 -5.76 4.89 -2.40
C MET A 66 -4.92 5.06 -1.13
N ILE A 67 -5.28 4.38 -0.04
CA ILE A 67 -4.56 4.38 1.23
C ILE A 67 -3.13 3.86 1.01
N ALA A 68 -2.99 2.73 0.31
CA ALA A 68 -1.67 2.19 -0.06
C ALA A 68 -0.83 3.21 -0.84
N ALA A 69 -1.40 3.85 -1.85
CA ALA A 69 -0.71 4.84 -2.67
C ALA A 69 -0.28 6.08 -1.86
N LEU A 70 -1.16 6.60 -0.99
CA LEU A 70 -0.88 7.76 -0.15
C LEU A 70 0.17 7.43 0.93
N ALA A 71 0.09 6.28 1.57
CA ALA A 71 1.07 5.81 2.56
C ALA A 71 2.47 5.70 1.95
N LYS A 72 2.59 5.03 0.79
CA LYS A 72 3.84 4.95 0.03
C LYS A 72 4.33 6.32 -0.44
N GLY A 73 3.42 7.18 -0.90
CA GLY A 73 3.74 8.55 -1.27
C GLY A 73 4.32 9.36 -0.11
N ALA A 74 3.79 9.18 1.10
CA ALA A 74 4.32 9.85 2.29
C ALA A 74 5.76 9.42 2.60
N GLN A 75 6.06 8.12 2.51
CA GLN A 75 7.41 7.58 2.73
C GLN A 75 8.43 8.09 1.70
N VAL A 76 8.06 8.08 0.42
CA VAL A 76 9.00 8.38 -0.68
C VAL A 76 9.23 9.88 -0.83
N PHE A 77 8.18 10.70 -0.68
CA PHE A 77 8.26 12.15 -0.86
C PHE A 77 8.53 12.93 0.42
N ASP A 78 8.58 12.26 1.57
CA ASP A 78 8.71 12.89 2.89
C ASP A 78 7.64 13.98 3.09
N GLU A 79 6.40 13.61 2.81
CA GLU A 79 5.28 14.55 2.71
C GLU A 79 4.12 14.14 3.65
N PRO A 80 4.08 14.70 4.88
CA PRO A 80 3.17 14.27 5.94
C PRO A 80 1.69 14.36 5.58
N LYS A 81 1.29 15.26 4.67
CA LYS A 81 -0.13 15.41 4.28
C LYS A 81 -0.70 14.13 3.66
N TYR A 82 0.15 13.31 3.02
CA TYR A 82 -0.29 12.04 2.44
C TYR A 82 -0.57 10.99 3.52
N ALA A 83 0.29 10.88 4.54
CA ALA A 83 0.05 10.00 5.69
C ALA A 83 -1.22 10.40 6.45
N VAL A 84 -1.44 11.71 6.66
CA VAL A 84 -2.67 12.23 7.30
C VAL A 84 -3.91 11.88 6.48
N ALA A 85 -3.86 12.01 5.15
CA ALA A 85 -4.97 11.65 4.28
C ALA A 85 -5.25 10.14 4.28
N ALA A 86 -4.20 9.30 4.25
CA ALA A 86 -4.30 7.84 4.34
C ALA A 86 -4.93 7.41 5.67
N LYS A 87 -4.44 7.96 6.79
CA LYS A 87 -4.99 7.74 8.13
C LYS A 87 -6.47 8.07 8.20
N ARG A 88 -6.87 9.26 7.72
CA ARG A 88 -8.28 9.67 7.74
C ARG A 88 -9.17 8.73 6.93
N ALA A 89 -8.69 8.25 5.77
CA ALA A 89 -9.45 7.33 4.94
C ALA A 89 -9.56 5.93 5.57
N ALA A 90 -8.47 5.40 6.12
CA ALA A 90 -8.46 4.13 6.83
C ALA A 90 -9.40 4.19 8.06
N ASP A 91 -9.25 5.22 8.90
CA ASP A 91 -10.07 5.40 10.09
C ASP A 91 -11.56 5.44 9.70
N PHE A 92 -11.94 6.23 8.68
CA PHE A 92 -13.33 6.31 8.21
C PHE A 92 -13.90 4.94 7.80
N ILE A 93 -13.14 4.11 7.07
CA ILE A 93 -13.63 2.77 6.70
C ILE A 93 -13.81 1.91 7.95
N LEU A 94 -12.85 1.95 8.88
CA LEU A 94 -12.88 1.15 10.09
C LEU A 94 -13.94 1.60 11.10
N THR A 95 -14.38 2.87 11.06
CA THR A 95 -15.40 3.43 11.96
C THR A 95 -16.79 3.43 11.34
N ASP A 96 -16.93 3.89 10.10
CA ASP A 96 -18.23 4.19 9.49
C ASP A 96 -18.66 3.11 8.48
N MET A 97 -17.73 2.26 8.03
CA MET A 97 -18.00 1.19 7.07
C MET A 97 -17.75 -0.22 7.65
N ARG A 98 -17.61 -0.31 8.98
CA ARG A 98 -17.51 -1.58 9.71
C ARG A 98 -18.77 -1.80 10.53
N ARG A 99 -19.38 -2.97 10.39
CA ARG A 99 -20.56 -3.38 11.17
C ARG A 99 -20.17 -3.70 12.61
N GLU A 100 -21.17 -3.72 13.50
CA GLU A 100 -20.99 -4.10 14.91
C GLU A 100 -20.43 -5.52 15.09
N ASP A 101 -20.69 -6.43 14.15
CA ASP A 101 -20.16 -7.80 14.13
C ASP A 101 -18.73 -7.90 13.55
N GLY A 102 -18.12 -6.76 13.21
CA GLY A 102 -16.77 -6.66 12.66
C GLY A 102 -16.69 -6.67 11.13
N ARG A 103 -17.76 -7.06 10.42
CA ARG A 103 -17.72 -7.18 8.95
C ARG A 103 -17.61 -5.83 8.25
N ILE A 104 -16.74 -5.77 7.25
CA ILE A 104 -16.59 -4.59 6.39
C ILE A 104 -17.72 -4.51 5.36
N LEU A 105 -18.14 -3.28 5.08
CA LEU A 105 -19.10 -2.93 4.05
C LEU A 105 -18.36 -2.39 2.82
N HIS A 106 -18.87 -2.72 1.64
CA HIS A 106 -18.28 -2.32 0.37
C HIS A 106 -18.47 -0.83 0.09
N ARG A 107 -19.65 -0.26 0.39
CA ARG A 107 -20.03 1.06 -0.13
C ARG A 107 -20.63 1.97 0.92
N TYR A 108 -20.18 3.21 0.94
CA TYR A 108 -20.80 4.32 1.66
C TYR A 108 -21.27 5.40 0.69
N ARG A 109 -22.49 5.90 0.90
CA ARG A 109 -23.05 7.02 0.13
C ARG A 109 -24.14 7.71 0.93
N GLU A 110 -24.21 9.04 0.87
CA GLU A 110 -25.31 9.82 1.48
C GLU A 110 -25.57 9.49 2.96
N GLY A 111 -24.51 9.27 3.76
CA GLY A 111 -24.66 8.96 5.19
C GLY A 111 -24.85 7.49 5.53
N HIS A 112 -24.88 6.60 4.53
CA HIS A 112 -25.24 5.20 4.72
C HIS A 112 -24.17 4.26 4.17
N ALA A 113 -23.62 3.41 5.04
CA ALA A 113 -22.83 2.25 4.64
C ALA A 113 -23.74 1.05 4.34
N ALA A 114 -23.48 0.34 3.25
CA ALA A 114 -24.27 -0.80 2.83
C ALA A 114 -23.44 -1.76 1.96
N ILE A 115 -24.01 -2.95 1.73
CA ILE A 115 -23.45 -4.05 0.92
C ILE A 115 -22.25 -4.68 1.63
N LEU A 116 -22.26 -5.99 1.84
CA LEU A 116 -21.11 -6.68 2.43
C LEU A 116 -19.91 -6.60 1.48
N ALA A 117 -18.74 -6.38 2.06
CA ALA A 117 -17.47 -6.38 1.34
C ALA A 117 -17.21 -7.73 0.65
N ASN A 118 -16.62 -7.66 -0.53
CA ASN A 118 -16.11 -8.81 -1.29
C ASN A 118 -14.62 -9.05 -0.99
N ALA A 119 -14.00 -10.08 -1.56
CA ALA A 119 -12.60 -10.40 -1.29
C ALA A 119 -11.62 -9.27 -1.70
N ASP A 120 -11.91 -8.51 -2.75
CA ASP A 120 -11.07 -7.40 -3.20
C ASP A 120 -11.08 -6.26 -2.18
N ASP A 121 -12.24 -5.95 -1.58
CA ASP A 121 -12.35 -4.96 -0.50
C ASP A 121 -11.40 -5.31 0.66
N TYR A 122 -11.39 -6.58 1.11
CA TYR A 122 -10.48 -7.03 2.16
C TYR A 122 -9.03 -6.99 1.69
N ALA A 123 -8.71 -7.58 0.54
CA ALA A 123 -7.33 -7.66 0.05
C ALA A 123 -6.70 -6.27 -0.11
N PHE A 124 -7.43 -5.31 -0.68
CA PHE A 124 -6.90 -3.97 -0.92
C PHE A 124 -6.87 -3.14 0.36
N LEU A 125 -7.84 -3.28 1.27
CA LEU A 125 -7.80 -2.60 2.55
C LEU A 125 -6.65 -3.12 3.42
N ILE A 126 -6.45 -4.43 3.49
CA ILE A 126 -5.30 -5.05 4.18
C ILE A 126 -3.99 -4.50 3.61
N TRP A 127 -3.86 -4.43 2.28
CA TRP A 127 -2.68 -3.86 1.64
C TRP A 127 -2.47 -2.39 2.07
N GLY A 128 -3.52 -1.57 2.01
CA GLY A 128 -3.49 -0.19 2.47
C GLY A 128 -3.07 -0.04 3.93
N LEU A 129 -3.59 -0.89 4.82
CA LEU A 129 -3.25 -0.88 6.25
C LEU A 129 -1.80 -1.31 6.51
N LEU A 130 -1.27 -2.27 5.76
CA LEU A 130 0.14 -2.67 5.86
C LEU A 130 1.07 -1.55 5.40
N GLU A 131 0.77 -0.89 4.27
CA GLU A 131 1.54 0.28 3.85
C GLU A 131 1.45 1.41 4.88
N LEU A 132 0.24 1.70 5.39
CA LEU A 132 0.04 2.75 6.40
C LEU A 132 0.78 2.45 7.70
N TYR A 133 0.78 1.20 8.15
CA TYR A 133 1.59 0.76 9.29
C TYR A 133 3.07 1.06 9.06
N GLU A 134 3.64 0.67 7.92
CA GLU A 134 5.06 0.94 7.64
C GLU A 134 5.36 2.43 7.42
N THR A 135 4.34 3.28 7.24
CA THR A 135 4.49 4.75 7.17
C THR A 135 4.47 5.41 8.53
N VAL A 136 3.54 5.02 9.42
CA VAL A 136 3.29 5.73 10.69
C VAL A 136 3.66 4.92 11.93
N PHE A 137 3.97 3.63 11.78
CA PHE A 137 4.29 2.67 12.83
C PHE A 137 3.26 2.56 13.96
N ASP A 138 2.00 2.90 13.68
CA ASP A 138 0.87 2.65 14.57
C ASP A 138 0.43 1.18 14.47
N VAL A 139 0.74 0.41 15.51
CA VAL A 139 0.50 -1.03 15.59
C VAL A 139 -0.98 -1.40 15.46
N ASN A 140 -1.91 -0.47 15.72
CA ASN A 140 -3.34 -0.75 15.55
C ASN A 140 -3.72 -1.03 14.09
N TYR A 141 -3.06 -0.40 13.11
CA TYR A 141 -3.30 -0.69 11.70
C TYR A 141 -2.82 -2.09 11.31
N LEU A 142 -1.66 -2.51 11.82
CA LEU A 142 -1.16 -3.87 11.61
C LEU A 142 -2.05 -4.93 12.28
N ARG A 143 -2.49 -4.68 13.52
CA ARG A 143 -3.43 -5.55 14.24
C ARG A 143 -4.74 -5.69 13.44
N THR A 144 -5.28 -4.58 12.96
CA THR A 144 -6.49 -4.58 12.14
C THR A 144 -6.29 -5.33 10.82
N ALA A 145 -5.13 -5.19 10.18
CA ALA A 145 -4.80 -5.94 8.96
C ALA A 145 -4.80 -7.46 9.21
N LEU A 146 -4.30 -7.92 10.37
CA LEU A 146 -4.36 -9.33 10.78
C LEU A 146 -5.79 -9.82 11.05
N ASP A 147 -6.61 -9.01 11.72
CA ASP A 147 -8.02 -9.32 11.97
C ASP A 147 -8.78 -9.46 10.65
N LEU A 148 -8.62 -8.50 9.74
CA LEU A 148 -9.25 -8.51 8.42
C LEU A 148 -8.74 -9.66 7.55
N ASN A 149 -7.45 -10.01 7.63
CA ASN A 149 -6.92 -11.18 6.92
C ASN A 149 -7.51 -12.49 7.47
N SER A 150 -7.76 -12.56 8.78
CA SER A 150 -8.44 -13.70 9.39
C SER A 150 -9.89 -13.82 8.92
N GLU A 151 -10.61 -12.70 8.78
CA GLU A 151 -11.95 -12.66 8.17
C GLU A 151 -11.92 -13.05 6.69
N LEU A 152 -10.95 -12.55 5.91
CA LEU A 152 -10.75 -12.92 4.51
C LEU A 152 -10.56 -14.44 4.35
N ILE A 153 -9.70 -15.03 5.19
CA ILE A 153 -9.52 -16.48 5.23
C ILE A 153 -10.81 -17.19 5.61
N LYS A 154 -11.49 -16.73 6.67
CA LYS A 154 -12.69 -17.38 7.19
C LYS A 154 -13.83 -17.48 6.16
N TYR A 155 -14.11 -16.39 5.45
CA TYR A 155 -15.34 -16.31 4.63
C TYR A 155 -15.11 -16.55 3.13
N PHE A 156 -13.86 -16.42 2.65
CA PHE A 156 -13.58 -16.43 1.21
C PHE A 156 -12.63 -17.54 0.76
N TRP A 157 -11.91 -18.18 1.67
CA TRP A 157 -10.92 -19.21 1.32
C TRP A 157 -11.58 -20.46 0.73
N ASP A 158 -10.98 -20.98 -0.34
CA ASP A 158 -11.30 -22.30 -0.86
C ASP A 158 -10.42 -23.38 -0.24
N GLU A 159 -11.00 -24.21 0.63
CA GLU A 159 -10.29 -25.32 1.25
C GLU A 159 -9.90 -26.44 0.27
N GLN A 160 -10.54 -26.54 -0.89
CA GLN A 160 -10.27 -27.60 -1.86
C GLN A 160 -9.11 -27.24 -2.78
N ASP A 161 -9.25 -26.14 -3.53
CA ASP A 161 -8.29 -25.78 -4.57
C ASP A 161 -7.39 -24.59 -4.20
N GLY A 162 -7.59 -23.96 -3.03
CA GLY A 162 -6.88 -22.74 -2.64
C GLY A 162 -7.36 -21.49 -3.38
N GLY A 163 -6.91 -20.31 -2.95
CA GLY A 163 -7.42 -19.03 -3.47
C GLY A 163 -8.64 -18.55 -2.72
N PHE A 164 -9.01 -17.30 -2.99
CA PHE A 164 -10.18 -16.64 -2.44
C PHE A 164 -11.25 -16.50 -3.50
N TYR A 165 -12.46 -16.95 -3.15
CA TYR A 165 -13.66 -16.60 -3.88
C TYR A 165 -13.95 -15.10 -3.75
N PHE A 166 -14.51 -14.48 -4.77
CA PHE A 166 -14.85 -13.06 -4.76
C PHE A 166 -15.97 -12.74 -3.75
N THR A 167 -17.04 -13.54 -3.73
CA THR A 167 -18.15 -13.39 -2.78
C THR A 167 -17.91 -14.22 -1.53
N ALA A 168 -18.41 -13.78 -0.37
CA ALA A 168 -18.34 -14.52 0.88
C ALA A 168 -19.19 -15.80 0.85
N ASP A 169 -18.86 -16.79 1.70
CA ASP A 169 -19.60 -18.05 1.84
C ASP A 169 -20.95 -17.89 2.55
N ASP A 170 -21.12 -16.80 3.29
CA ASP A 170 -22.34 -16.42 4.00
C ASP A 170 -23.14 -15.31 3.32
N ALA A 171 -22.79 -14.97 2.08
CA ALA A 171 -23.55 -14.08 1.21
C ALA A 171 -24.74 -14.80 0.57
N GLU A 172 -25.46 -14.11 -0.32
CA GLU A 172 -26.50 -14.74 -1.15
C GLU A 172 -25.93 -15.95 -1.90
N GLU A 173 -26.67 -17.07 -1.87
CA GLU A 173 -26.23 -18.32 -2.49
C GLU A 173 -26.14 -18.15 -4.02
N LEU A 174 -24.92 -18.14 -4.54
CA LEU A 174 -24.65 -18.08 -5.97
C LEU A 174 -24.47 -19.49 -6.54
N ILE A 175 -24.91 -19.69 -7.79
CA ILE A 175 -24.73 -20.96 -8.52
C ILE A 175 -23.25 -21.31 -8.66
N VAL A 176 -22.40 -20.29 -8.88
CA VAL A 176 -20.94 -20.42 -8.95
C VAL A 176 -20.30 -19.21 -8.29
N ARG A 177 -19.38 -19.45 -7.35
CA ARG A 177 -18.48 -18.42 -6.82
C ARG A 177 -17.22 -18.37 -7.67
N GLN A 178 -16.86 -17.20 -8.17
CA GLN A 178 -15.68 -16.99 -9.01
C GLN A 178 -14.48 -16.61 -8.16
N LYS A 179 -13.26 -16.93 -8.63
CA LYS A 179 -12.01 -16.45 -8.05
C LYS A 179 -11.39 -15.49 -9.06
N GLU A 180 -11.32 -14.21 -8.73
CA GLU A 180 -10.71 -13.21 -9.59
C GLU A 180 -9.19 -13.26 -9.46
N ILE A 181 -8.51 -13.49 -10.58
CA ILE A 181 -7.05 -13.58 -10.64
C ILE A 181 -6.44 -12.68 -11.72
N TYR A 182 -7.23 -12.24 -12.70
CA TYR A 182 -6.76 -11.42 -13.81
C TYR A 182 -6.52 -9.98 -13.36
N ASP A 183 -5.30 -9.49 -13.57
CA ASP A 183 -4.94 -8.10 -13.29
C ASP A 183 -5.31 -7.24 -14.51
N GLY A 184 -6.38 -6.45 -14.37
CA GLY A 184 -6.89 -5.55 -15.40
C GLY A 184 -6.39 -4.12 -15.21
N ALA A 185 -7.34 -3.16 -15.16
CA ALA A 185 -7.02 -1.77 -14.81
C ALA A 185 -6.56 -1.61 -13.35
N ILE A 186 -6.94 -2.57 -12.51
CA ILE A 186 -6.55 -2.74 -11.11
C ILE A 186 -6.04 -4.18 -10.92
N PRO A 187 -5.20 -4.45 -9.91
CA PRO A 187 -4.82 -5.83 -9.61
C PRO A 187 -6.03 -6.64 -9.14
N SER A 188 -5.97 -7.97 -9.23
CA SER A 188 -6.98 -8.86 -8.65
C SER A 188 -6.81 -8.99 -7.13
N GLY A 189 -7.90 -9.26 -6.41
CA GLY A 189 -7.87 -9.53 -4.97
C GLY A 189 -6.96 -10.70 -4.61
N ASN A 190 -6.95 -11.79 -5.39
CA ASN A 190 -6.05 -12.91 -5.15
C ASN A 190 -4.58 -12.51 -5.31
N SER A 191 -4.23 -11.76 -6.36
CA SER A 191 -2.84 -11.27 -6.56
C SER A 191 -2.37 -10.41 -5.39
N VAL A 192 -3.21 -9.50 -4.89
CA VAL A 192 -2.88 -8.66 -3.73
C VAL A 192 -2.83 -9.47 -2.43
N ALA A 193 -3.75 -10.40 -2.25
CA ALA A 193 -3.80 -11.25 -1.06
C ALA A 193 -2.54 -12.13 -0.92
N VAL A 194 -1.98 -12.66 -2.01
CA VAL A 194 -0.70 -13.40 -1.95
C VAL A 194 0.42 -12.53 -1.41
N LEU A 195 0.55 -11.29 -1.89
CA LEU A 195 1.57 -10.36 -1.39
C LEU A 195 1.34 -10.02 0.09
N ASN A 196 0.08 -9.78 0.47
CA ASN A 196 -0.26 -9.51 1.87
C ASN A 196 0.10 -10.69 2.77
N LEU A 197 -0.22 -11.92 2.36
CA LEU A 197 0.10 -13.12 3.11
C LEU A 197 1.61 -13.30 3.28
N PHE A 198 2.42 -13.11 2.22
CA PHE A 198 3.87 -13.14 2.38
C PHE A 198 4.39 -12.05 3.32
N ARG A 199 3.87 -10.81 3.22
CA ARG A 199 4.26 -9.73 4.15
C ARG A 199 3.88 -10.05 5.60
N LEU A 200 2.66 -10.53 5.82
CA LEU A 200 2.19 -10.95 7.14
C LEU A 200 3.03 -12.12 7.69
N ALA A 201 3.40 -13.09 6.86
CA ALA A 201 4.30 -14.18 7.23
C ALA A 201 5.65 -13.64 7.74
N ARG A 202 6.27 -12.72 6.99
CA ARG A 202 7.55 -12.11 7.35
C ARG A 202 7.46 -11.22 8.59
N ILE A 203 6.36 -10.49 8.77
CA ILE A 203 6.11 -9.63 9.93
C ILE A 203 5.88 -10.43 11.21
N THR A 204 5.14 -11.54 11.14
CA THR A 204 4.70 -12.30 12.32
C THR A 204 5.54 -13.55 12.59
N ALA A 205 6.40 -13.94 11.66
CA ALA A 205 7.04 -15.25 11.60
C ALA A 205 6.04 -16.43 11.61
N ASN A 206 4.79 -16.20 11.20
CA ASN A 206 3.79 -17.25 11.09
C ASN A 206 3.82 -17.90 9.70
N THR A 207 4.26 -19.16 9.65
CA THR A 207 4.39 -19.94 8.41
C THR A 207 3.06 -20.28 7.76
N ASP A 208 1.94 -20.26 8.50
CA ASP A 208 0.61 -20.56 7.93
C ASP A 208 0.21 -19.56 6.83
N PHE A 209 0.65 -18.30 6.94
CA PHE A 209 0.42 -17.30 5.91
C PHE A 209 1.22 -17.61 4.64
N GLU A 210 2.48 -18.03 4.79
CA GLU A 210 3.33 -18.45 3.68
C GLU A 210 2.78 -19.70 2.98
N ASP A 211 2.29 -20.68 3.75
CA ASP A 211 1.64 -21.88 3.22
C ASP A 211 0.38 -21.53 2.42
N LYS A 212 -0.46 -20.61 2.91
CA LYS A 212 -1.63 -20.13 2.17
C LYS A 212 -1.24 -19.38 0.90
N ALA A 213 -0.25 -18.48 0.96
CA ALA A 213 0.26 -17.79 -0.22
C ALA A 213 0.74 -18.78 -1.29
N ASN A 214 1.51 -19.79 -0.89
CA ASN A 214 2.00 -20.84 -1.77
C ASN A 214 0.86 -21.69 -2.38
N LYS A 215 -0.19 -22.00 -1.61
CA LYS A 215 -1.38 -22.69 -2.15
C LYS A 215 -2.08 -21.89 -3.25
N ILE A 216 -2.23 -20.58 -3.08
CA ILE A 216 -2.80 -19.70 -4.11
C ILE A 216 -1.92 -19.71 -5.37
N MET A 217 -0.61 -19.57 -5.19
CA MET A 217 0.36 -19.59 -6.30
C MET A 217 0.32 -20.90 -7.08
N LEU A 218 0.20 -22.04 -6.39
CA LEU A 218 0.07 -23.35 -7.01
C LEU A 218 -1.26 -23.48 -7.77
N ALA A 219 -2.37 -23.06 -7.17
CA ALA A 219 -3.71 -23.12 -7.74
C ALA A 219 -3.79 -22.43 -9.10
N PHE A 220 -3.15 -21.27 -9.23
CA PHE A 220 -3.21 -20.43 -10.43
C PHE A 220 -1.96 -20.51 -11.31
N SER A 221 -1.02 -21.41 -10.98
CA SER A 221 0.27 -21.54 -11.68
C SER A 221 0.15 -21.77 -13.19
N LYS A 222 -0.86 -22.53 -13.62
CA LYS A 222 -1.12 -22.81 -15.04
C LYS A 222 -1.54 -21.55 -15.80
N ASP A 223 -2.49 -20.79 -15.25
CA ASP A 223 -3.01 -19.56 -15.87
C ASP A 223 -1.92 -18.50 -15.93
N VAL A 224 -1.24 -18.26 -14.79
CA VAL A 224 -0.11 -17.33 -14.69
C VAL A 224 1.01 -17.71 -15.65
N GLY A 225 1.41 -18.98 -15.69
CA GLY A 225 2.45 -19.47 -16.58
C GLY A 225 2.11 -19.35 -18.07
N SER A 226 0.82 -19.40 -18.42
CA SER A 226 0.36 -19.27 -19.81
C SER A 226 0.38 -17.83 -20.33
N SER A 227 0.14 -16.84 -19.46
CA SER A 227 0.07 -15.42 -19.85
C SER A 227 0.49 -14.48 -18.70
N PRO A 228 1.77 -14.45 -18.27
CA PRO A 228 2.21 -13.70 -17.10
C PRO A 228 1.87 -12.20 -17.11
N SER A 229 1.78 -11.58 -18.29
CA SER A 229 1.42 -10.16 -18.45
C SER A 229 0.00 -9.83 -18.00
N GLY A 230 -0.89 -10.82 -17.87
CA GLY A 230 -2.24 -10.66 -17.30
C GLY A 230 -2.29 -10.81 -15.78
N TYR A 231 -1.15 -11.07 -15.14
CA TYR A 231 -1.03 -11.42 -13.71
C TYR A 231 0.15 -10.70 -13.05
N THR A 232 0.41 -9.45 -13.45
CA THR A 232 1.61 -8.70 -13.04
C THR A 232 1.75 -8.51 -11.53
N GLN A 233 0.66 -8.30 -10.79
CA GLN A 233 0.69 -8.20 -9.33
C GLN A 233 0.99 -9.56 -8.70
N MET A 234 0.46 -10.65 -9.26
CA MET A 234 0.83 -12.01 -8.83
C MET A 234 2.32 -12.28 -9.06
N MET A 235 2.89 -11.80 -10.17
CA MET A 235 4.33 -11.89 -10.45
C MET A 235 5.18 -11.08 -9.44
N VAL A 236 4.68 -9.92 -8.98
CA VAL A 236 5.32 -9.16 -7.89
C VAL A 236 5.32 -9.99 -6.60
N ALA A 237 4.18 -10.61 -6.27
CA ALA A 237 4.04 -11.47 -5.10
C ALA A 237 4.95 -12.71 -5.19
N LEU A 238 5.06 -13.33 -6.37
CA LEU A 238 5.98 -14.43 -6.64
C LEU A 238 7.44 -14.01 -6.38
N GLY A 239 7.84 -12.84 -6.87
CA GLY A 239 9.18 -12.29 -6.63
C GLY A 239 9.46 -12.09 -5.15
N PHE A 240 8.47 -11.61 -4.38
CA PHE A 240 8.58 -11.49 -2.93
C PHE A 240 8.78 -12.87 -2.28
N GLY A 241 7.98 -13.87 -2.65
CA GLY A 241 8.04 -15.21 -2.06
C GLY A 241 9.31 -16.00 -2.41
N ILE A 242 9.86 -15.82 -3.62
CA ILE A 242 11.14 -16.44 -4.03
C ILE A 242 12.32 -15.74 -3.33
N GLY A 243 12.21 -14.43 -3.11
CA GLY A 243 13.24 -13.63 -2.47
C GLY A 243 14.42 -13.25 -3.38
N PRO A 244 15.46 -12.63 -2.81
CA PRO A 244 15.63 -12.37 -1.38
C PRO A 244 14.58 -11.40 -0.82
N SER A 245 13.98 -11.73 0.34
CA SER A 245 13.11 -10.82 1.10
C SER A 245 13.76 -10.38 2.39
N TYR A 246 13.59 -9.11 2.77
CA TYR A 246 14.24 -8.51 3.93
C TYR A 246 13.26 -8.23 5.06
N GLU A 247 13.54 -8.76 6.25
CA GLU A 247 12.87 -8.33 7.48
C GLU A 247 13.76 -7.32 8.20
N ILE A 248 13.26 -6.10 8.38
CA ILE A 248 14.02 -5.00 8.98
C ILE A 248 13.36 -4.60 10.29
N VAL A 249 14.04 -4.85 11.41
CA VAL A 249 13.60 -4.40 12.73
C VAL A 249 14.47 -3.21 13.16
N ILE A 250 13.85 -2.05 13.34
CA ILE A 250 14.49 -0.88 13.94
C ILE A 250 14.09 -0.84 15.41
N VAL A 251 15.07 -0.90 16.31
CA VAL A 251 14.87 -0.72 17.75
C VAL A 251 15.36 0.67 18.13
N GLY A 252 14.47 1.54 18.60
CA GLY A 252 14.81 2.93 18.88
C GLY A 252 13.66 3.73 19.47
N ASP A 253 13.92 4.95 19.92
CA ASP A 253 12.87 5.91 20.28
C ASP A 253 12.27 6.47 18.97
N PRO A 254 10.96 6.29 18.70
CA PRO A 254 10.31 6.79 17.49
C PRO A 254 10.51 8.30 17.25
N GLU A 255 10.73 9.08 18.31
CA GLU A 255 10.93 10.52 18.20
C GLU A 255 12.39 10.95 18.02
N ALA A 256 13.34 10.04 18.24
CA ALA A 256 14.76 10.33 18.10
C ALA A 256 15.20 10.45 16.64
N GLU A 257 16.14 11.36 16.40
CA GLU A 257 16.61 11.72 15.05
C GLU A 257 17.26 10.53 14.32
N ASP A 258 18.01 9.69 15.03
CA ASP A 258 18.67 8.50 14.46
C ASP A 258 17.66 7.44 14.01
N THR A 259 16.57 7.25 14.77
CA THR A 259 15.47 6.35 14.40
C THR A 259 14.74 6.90 13.17
N LYS A 260 14.40 8.19 13.16
CA LYS A 260 13.77 8.86 12.01
C LYS A 260 14.65 8.80 10.77
N ASP A 261 15.96 9.00 10.89
CA ASP A 261 16.90 8.93 9.78
C ASP A 261 16.95 7.53 9.14
N MET A 262 17.01 6.46 9.95
CA MET A 262 16.95 5.09 9.45
C MET A 262 15.64 4.82 8.70
N LEU A 263 14.50 5.14 9.30
CA LEU A 263 13.18 4.92 8.69
C LEU A 263 12.99 5.72 7.39
N ASN A 264 13.37 7.00 7.39
CA ASN A 264 13.29 7.86 6.22
C ASN A 264 14.20 7.37 5.07
N SER A 265 15.40 6.89 5.40
CA SER A 265 16.32 6.34 4.41
C SER A 265 15.77 5.08 3.76
N LEU A 266 15.08 4.22 4.51
CA LEU A 266 14.37 3.07 3.93
C LEU A 266 13.29 3.52 2.93
N GLY A 267 12.58 4.62 3.17
CA GLY A 267 11.56 5.17 2.26
C GLY A 267 12.12 5.79 0.98
N LYS A 268 13.33 6.36 1.03
CA LYS A 268 13.99 7.04 -0.10
C LYS A 268 14.63 6.11 -1.12
N HIS A 269 14.89 4.86 -0.75
CA HIS A 269 15.54 3.88 -1.62
C HIS A 269 14.56 2.82 -2.10
N PHE A 270 14.67 2.44 -3.38
CA PHE A 270 13.95 1.30 -3.92
C PHE A 270 14.57 0.00 -3.39
N ILE A 271 13.97 -0.54 -2.33
CA ILE A 271 14.34 -1.82 -1.72
C ILE A 271 13.13 -2.75 -1.93
N PRO A 272 13.14 -3.60 -2.97
CA PRO A 272 12.04 -4.53 -3.20
C PRO A 272 11.99 -5.58 -2.09
N TYR A 273 10.81 -6.14 -1.87
CA TYR A 273 10.59 -7.31 -1.02
C TYR A 273 11.04 -7.14 0.44
N LYS A 274 10.76 -5.99 1.04
CA LYS A 274 11.02 -5.75 2.47
C LYS A 274 9.73 -5.67 3.28
N VAL A 275 9.87 -5.90 4.57
CA VAL A 275 8.95 -5.45 5.62
C VAL A 275 9.74 -4.72 6.70
N VAL A 276 9.18 -3.64 7.23
CA VAL A 276 9.81 -2.83 8.29
C VAL A 276 8.98 -2.86 9.56
N LEU A 277 9.64 -3.11 10.68
CA LEU A 277 9.06 -3.08 12.02
C LEU A 277 9.81 -2.06 12.88
N LEU A 278 9.07 -1.27 13.64
CA LEU A 278 9.63 -0.37 14.66
C LEU A 278 9.31 -0.93 16.04
N LYS A 279 10.35 -1.24 16.82
CA LYS A 279 10.25 -1.60 18.23
C LYS A 279 10.69 -0.41 19.10
N PRO A 280 9.77 0.24 19.84
CA PRO A 280 10.13 1.30 20.77
C PRO A 280 11.14 0.82 21.81
N ALA A 281 12.25 1.55 21.95
CA ALA A 281 13.24 1.25 22.98
C ALA A 281 12.70 1.54 24.40
N GLY A 282 13.19 0.79 25.39
CA GLY A 282 12.87 1.03 26.81
C GLY A 282 11.50 0.53 27.27
N GLN A 283 10.70 -0.10 26.40
CA GLN A 283 9.49 -0.82 26.77
C GLN A 283 9.80 -2.32 26.91
N GLU A 284 9.33 -2.95 27.99
CA GLU A 284 9.57 -4.38 28.24
C GLU A 284 8.85 -5.27 27.22
N THR A 285 7.57 -4.98 26.93
CA THR A 285 6.76 -5.69 25.92
C THR A 285 5.91 -4.70 25.12
N PRO A 286 6.52 -3.93 24.18
CA PRO A 286 5.78 -3.05 23.30
C PRO A 286 4.78 -3.83 22.43
N ASP A 287 3.69 -3.18 22.03
CA ASP A 287 2.58 -3.80 21.30
C ASP A 287 3.03 -4.58 20.04
N ILE A 288 4.07 -4.11 19.36
CA ILE A 288 4.62 -4.79 18.19
C ILE A 288 5.21 -6.16 18.52
N THR A 289 5.79 -6.33 19.70
CA THR A 289 6.35 -7.61 20.16
C THR A 289 5.27 -8.64 20.42
N ARG A 290 4.03 -8.23 20.70
CA ARG A 290 2.89 -9.16 20.81
C ARG A 290 2.43 -9.70 19.45
N ILE A 291 2.75 -9.01 18.36
CA ILE A 291 2.43 -9.42 16.99
C ILE A 291 3.61 -10.16 16.35
N ALA A 292 4.83 -9.69 16.63
CA ALA A 292 6.08 -10.21 16.12
C ALA A 292 6.96 -10.64 17.30
N GLU A 293 6.66 -11.80 17.90
CA GLU A 293 7.30 -12.28 19.14
C GLU A 293 8.82 -12.36 19.05
N TYR A 294 9.36 -12.70 17.86
CA TYR A 294 10.80 -12.75 17.62
C TYR A 294 11.52 -11.41 17.87
N THR A 295 10.79 -10.29 17.87
CA THR A 295 11.33 -8.96 18.21
C THR A 295 11.67 -8.81 19.70
N GLU A 296 11.23 -9.72 20.58
CA GLU A 296 11.52 -9.70 22.02
C GLU A 296 13.02 -9.56 22.29
N TYR A 297 13.83 -10.35 21.58
CA TYR A 297 15.29 -10.41 21.74
C TYR A 297 16.06 -9.28 21.05
N HIS A 298 15.36 -8.34 20.38
CA HIS A 298 15.99 -7.22 19.70
C HIS A 298 16.12 -6.03 20.67
N SER A 299 17.35 -5.57 20.91
CA SER A 299 17.66 -4.44 21.80
C SER A 299 18.38 -3.32 21.07
N SER A 300 18.29 -2.10 21.59
CA SER A 300 19.20 -1.02 21.18
C SER A 300 20.60 -1.24 21.76
N PHE A 301 21.64 -0.83 21.03
CA PHE A 301 23.03 -0.81 21.52
C PHE A 301 23.48 0.63 21.79
N ASP A 302 24.20 0.82 22.90
CA ASP A 302 24.78 2.11 23.32
C ASP A 302 23.77 3.29 23.32
N GLY A 303 22.49 3.00 23.57
CA GLY A 303 21.42 4.00 23.56
C GLY A 303 21.08 4.58 22.18
N LYS A 304 21.53 3.95 21.10
CA LYS A 304 21.27 4.37 19.70
C LYS A 304 20.21 3.50 19.03
N ALA A 305 19.52 4.08 18.05
CA ALA A 305 18.74 3.32 17.09
C ALA A 305 19.56 2.17 16.50
N THR A 306 19.00 0.97 16.50
CA THR A 306 19.68 -0.24 16.06
C THR A 306 18.84 -0.96 15.02
N ALA A 307 19.41 -1.14 13.83
CA ALA A 307 18.80 -1.89 12.75
C ALA A 307 19.26 -3.34 12.76
N TYR A 308 18.30 -4.25 12.72
CA TYR A 308 18.49 -5.67 12.49
C TYR A 308 17.95 -5.98 11.09
N VAL A 309 18.83 -6.42 10.20
CA VAL A 309 18.47 -6.78 8.83
C VAL A 309 18.58 -8.29 8.71
N CYS A 310 17.42 -8.92 8.55
CA CYS A 310 17.30 -10.36 8.37
C CYS A 310 16.98 -10.68 6.90
N LEU A 311 17.47 -11.83 6.48
CA LEU A 311 17.24 -12.40 5.17
C LEU A 311 16.86 -13.87 5.39
N ASP A 312 15.68 -14.26 4.95
CA ASP A 312 15.18 -15.64 5.06
C ASP A 312 15.31 -16.19 6.50
N PHE A 313 14.83 -15.42 7.48
CA PHE A 313 14.92 -15.74 8.93
C PHE A 313 16.33 -15.76 9.54
N ALA A 314 17.36 -15.36 8.79
CA ALA A 314 18.73 -15.22 9.30
C ALA A 314 19.16 -13.75 9.38
N CYS A 315 19.42 -13.27 10.59
CA CYS A 315 19.82 -11.89 10.81
C CYS A 315 21.34 -11.68 10.66
N LYS A 316 21.73 -10.60 9.99
CA LYS A 316 23.11 -10.11 9.99
C LYS A 316 23.43 -9.46 11.35
N MET A 317 24.70 -9.13 11.58
CA MET A 317 25.07 -8.36 12.77
C MET A 317 24.31 -7.02 12.79
N PRO A 318 23.72 -6.64 13.93
CA PRO A 318 22.97 -5.41 14.06
C PRO A 318 23.89 -4.19 13.90
N VAL A 319 23.35 -3.11 13.34
CA VAL A 319 24.10 -1.89 13.03
C VAL A 319 23.40 -0.67 13.63
N THR A 320 24.18 0.32 14.05
CA THR A 320 23.67 1.56 14.67
C THR A 320 23.80 2.78 13.74
N ASN A 321 24.16 2.54 12.47
CA ASN A 321 24.37 3.57 11.46
C ASN A 321 23.55 3.28 10.20
N THR A 322 22.83 4.29 9.70
CA THR A 322 22.02 4.27 8.49
C THR A 322 22.78 3.79 7.26
N GLU A 323 24.01 4.25 7.03
CA GLU A 323 24.83 3.85 5.89
C GLU A 323 25.19 2.35 5.93
N GLU A 324 25.49 1.82 7.13
CA GLU A 324 25.74 0.39 7.30
C GLU A 324 24.48 -0.42 7.06
N MET A 325 23.32 0.02 7.58
CA MET A 325 22.02 -0.62 7.32
C MET A 325 21.73 -0.70 5.82
N LEU A 326 21.93 0.39 5.08
CA LEU A 326 21.72 0.42 3.62
C LEU A 326 22.69 -0.51 2.88
N LYS A 327 23.95 -0.64 3.34
CA LYS A 327 24.90 -1.63 2.79
C LYS A 327 24.41 -3.06 2.99
N LEU A 328 23.79 -3.38 4.15
CA LEU A 328 23.24 -4.72 4.40
C LEU A 328 22.10 -5.09 3.43
N LEU A 329 21.39 -4.07 2.92
CA LEU A 329 20.26 -4.15 2.00
C LEU A 329 20.66 -4.06 0.52
N ASN A 330 21.97 -4.10 0.21
CA ASN A 330 22.53 -3.95 -1.14
C ASN A 330 22.07 -2.66 -1.86
N VAL A 331 21.77 -1.60 -1.10
CA VAL A 331 21.46 -0.29 -1.69
C VAL A 331 22.78 0.34 -2.16
N PRO A 332 22.92 0.69 -3.44
CA PRO A 332 24.15 1.30 -3.94
C PRO A 332 24.39 2.64 -3.23
N PRO A 333 25.66 2.99 -2.90
CA PRO A 333 25.97 4.27 -2.29
C PRO A 333 25.45 5.41 -3.17
N GLY A 334 24.75 6.36 -2.55
CA GLY A 334 24.14 7.49 -3.25
C GLY A 334 25.15 8.25 -4.10
N LYS A 335 24.76 8.64 -5.32
CA LYS A 335 25.53 9.54 -6.17
C LYS A 335 25.49 10.97 -5.65
#